data_AF-Q1CX23-F1
#
_entry.id   AF-Q1CX23-F1
#
_cell.length_a   1.000
_cell.length_b   1.000
_cell.length_c   1.000
_cell.angle_alpha   90.00
_cell.angle_beta   90.00
_cell.angle_gamma   90.00
#
_symmetry.space_group_name_H-M   'P 1'
#
loop_
_entity.id
_entity.type
_entity.pdbx_description
1 polymer ?
#
loop_
_entity_poly.entity_id
_entity_poly.type
_entity_poly.pdbx_seq_one_letter_code
_entity_poly.pdbx_strand_id
1 'polypeptide(L)'
;MSARGTRVRQKPACALAPGDGGRAGALGLPMLHRESISSPKDWMAGAQASAQLFEEKPVLGGQMVSSRHNNLITAGTQLDTALRNLGKPLFAGLHARYQGGWAWMKVLIEQAESDWRHSPARGLHGIDLWGGPDQEPAAHYLKLGEKPIVPCGGGQWGDYNGDGAPDYLGVDPARWNHDVLRPLLIADNMNVDHATIDLCGEGSWQLYSEVFTGLGGLYNRTYHLVSTVYVRYTYWDTATNAWKSERVFTHRFTGGESLGVFVREQDRPTYNPNNTRNPQEWMAKRWGHVSQNIASFDYAGANDFRAAVRTRMVDVLKEQQRQFYGSIATRMGQAGDALQVQAKRMTGTRLLWQSYAALALPLSLDHDEHLRGLLYGEDAVLSGHDTPQDVEVTPVLNDVMDMYALFSATASPPAHNILADLHPAVTSRADRLKAAIDASLDAQAEAGGPEASAWVESTLLRLRLSVPQ
;
A
#
# COMPACT_ATOMS: atom_id res chain seq x y z
N MET A 1 16.46 -67.02 19.77
CA MET A 1 15.18 -66.71 20.46
C MET A 1 14.37 -65.86 19.49
N SER A 2 13.49 -66.41 18.64
CA SER A 2 12.20 -67.08 18.94
C SER A 2 11.30 -66.14 19.75
N ALA A 3 10.08 -65.73 19.38
CA ALA A 3 9.08 -66.18 18.40
C ALA A 3 8.17 -64.95 18.07
N ARG A 4 7.76 -64.69 16.82
CA ARG A 4 6.55 -65.18 16.11
C ARG A 4 5.22 -65.01 16.87
N GLY A 5 4.26 -64.35 16.21
CA GLY A 5 2.86 -64.24 16.64
C GLY A 5 1.92 -63.77 15.52
N THR A 6 1.76 -64.62 14.50
CA THR A 6 0.89 -64.55 13.32
C THR A 6 -0.59 -64.74 13.66
N ARG A 7 -1.51 -64.07 12.95
CA ARG A 7 -2.85 -64.55 12.51
C ARG A 7 -3.20 -63.80 11.22
N VAL A 8 -3.15 -64.36 10.01
CA VAL A 8 -3.91 -65.44 9.36
C VAL A 8 -5.42 -65.21 9.25
N ARG A 9 -5.80 -65.01 7.98
CA ARG A 9 -7.09 -65.04 7.26
C ARG A 9 -8.19 -65.94 7.82
N GLN A 10 -9.44 -65.54 7.56
CA GLN A 10 -10.44 -66.40 6.91
C GLN A 10 -11.54 -65.57 6.21
N LYS A 11 -11.76 -65.84 4.91
CA LYS A 11 -13.03 -65.62 4.18
C LYS A 11 -14.00 -66.75 4.57
N PRO A 12 -15.32 -66.55 4.37
CA PRO A 12 -16.04 -67.17 3.24
C PRO A 12 -17.06 -66.17 2.63
N ALA A 13 -17.75 -66.30 1.50
CA ALA A 13 -17.85 -67.18 0.32
C ALA A 13 -18.59 -66.29 -0.74
N CYS A 14 -18.19 -66.23 -2.00
CA CYS A 14 -18.68 -67.05 -3.12
C CYS A 14 -20.22 -67.19 -3.24
N ALA A 15 -20.81 -66.42 -4.17
CA ALA A 15 -21.79 -66.87 -5.17
C ALA A 15 -21.59 -65.95 -6.40
N LEU A 16 -20.84 -66.39 -7.42
CA LEU A 16 -21.27 -67.09 -8.64
C LEU A 16 -22.22 -66.26 -9.55
N ALA A 17 -21.65 -65.89 -10.70
CA ALA A 17 -22.20 -65.32 -11.94
C ALA A 17 -23.25 -66.26 -12.61
N PRO A 18 -23.80 -66.04 -13.85
CA PRO A 18 -23.41 -65.11 -14.92
C PRO A 18 -24.56 -64.50 -15.77
N GLY A 19 -24.18 -63.59 -16.67
CA GLY A 19 -25.02 -63.05 -17.74
C GLY A 19 -24.13 -62.39 -18.80
N ASP A 20 -23.30 -63.22 -19.41
CA ASP A 20 -22.37 -62.90 -20.51
C ASP A 20 -23.13 -62.53 -21.80
N GLY A 21 -22.51 -61.68 -22.62
CA GLY A 21 -22.81 -61.52 -24.04
C GLY A 21 -23.43 -60.17 -24.40
N GLY A 22 -22.73 -59.23 -25.04
CA GLY A 22 -21.47 -59.38 -25.73
C GLY A 22 -20.85 -58.05 -26.16
N ARG A 23 -19.56 -58.19 -26.45
CA ARG A 23 -18.61 -57.20 -26.91
C ARG A 23 -19.09 -56.39 -28.11
N ALA A 24 -18.81 -55.09 -28.06
CA ALA A 24 -18.21 -54.37 -29.18
C ALA A 24 -17.40 -53.18 -28.64
N GLY A 25 -16.16 -53.46 -28.23
CA GLY A 25 -15.12 -52.44 -28.32
C GLY A 25 -14.71 -52.33 -29.78
N ALA A 26 -15.07 -51.22 -30.42
CA ALA A 26 -14.50 -50.79 -31.69
C ALA A 26 -14.94 -49.34 -31.94
N LEU A 27 -14.23 -48.41 -31.32
CA LEU A 27 -13.93 -47.04 -31.74
C LEU A 27 -13.32 -46.36 -30.51
N GLY A 28 -11.99 -46.25 -30.48
CA GLY A 28 -11.23 -45.70 -29.36
C GLY A 28 -11.45 -44.20 -29.19
N LEU A 29 -12.64 -43.81 -28.73
CA LEU A 29 -12.94 -42.46 -28.30
C LEU A 29 -13.04 -42.44 -26.77
N PRO A 30 -12.32 -41.52 -26.10
CA PRO A 30 -12.38 -41.39 -24.65
C PRO A 30 -13.81 -41.05 -24.22
N MET A 31 -14.28 -41.69 -23.14
CA MET A 31 -15.55 -41.34 -22.52
C MET A 31 -15.51 -39.89 -22.05
N LEU A 32 -16.40 -39.06 -22.60
CA LEU A 32 -16.61 -37.68 -22.17
C LEU A 32 -17.02 -37.65 -20.69
N HIS A 33 -16.19 -37.03 -19.87
CA HIS A 33 -16.42 -36.82 -18.43
C HIS A 33 -17.57 -35.82 -18.24
N ARG A 34 -18.51 -36.09 -17.31
CA ARG A 34 -19.74 -35.29 -17.13
C ARG A 34 -19.57 -33.85 -16.62
N GLU A 35 -18.36 -33.43 -16.27
CA GLU A 35 -18.10 -32.13 -15.59
C GLU A 35 -17.10 -31.23 -16.32
N SER A 36 -16.62 -31.60 -17.51
CA SER A 36 -15.86 -30.66 -18.35
C SER A 36 -16.83 -29.75 -19.10
N ILE A 37 -16.59 -28.43 -19.09
CA ILE A 37 -17.21 -27.52 -20.03
C ILE A 37 -16.91 -28.07 -21.43
N SER A 38 -17.94 -28.56 -22.12
CA SER A 38 -17.80 -29.17 -23.44
C SER A 38 -17.18 -28.16 -24.38
N SER A 39 -15.95 -28.39 -24.83
CA SER A 39 -15.32 -27.50 -25.79
C SER A 39 -15.99 -27.66 -27.15
N PRO A 40 -16.01 -26.62 -28.01
CA PRO A 40 -16.48 -26.76 -29.39
C PRO A 40 -15.81 -27.94 -30.12
N LYS A 41 -14.54 -28.22 -29.78
CA LYS A 41 -13.75 -29.34 -30.34
C LYS A 41 -14.32 -30.71 -29.96
N ASP A 42 -14.80 -30.89 -28.73
CA ASP A 42 -15.36 -32.17 -28.27
C ASP A 42 -16.68 -32.49 -28.98
N TRP A 43 -17.52 -31.45 -29.15
CA TRP A 43 -18.73 -31.58 -29.96
C TRP A 43 -18.38 -31.91 -31.41
N MET A 44 -17.42 -31.19 -32.02
CA MET A 44 -16.99 -31.42 -33.41
C MET A 44 -16.49 -32.85 -33.62
N ALA A 45 -15.63 -33.36 -32.72
CA ALA A 45 -15.08 -34.70 -32.84
C ALA A 45 -16.18 -35.78 -32.77
N GLY A 46 -17.11 -35.65 -31.82
CA GLY A 46 -18.25 -36.57 -31.70
C GLY A 46 -19.24 -36.47 -32.88
N ALA A 47 -19.46 -35.26 -33.39
CA ALA A 47 -20.31 -34.98 -34.53
C ALA A 47 -19.72 -35.52 -35.84
N GLN A 48 -18.41 -35.34 -36.09
CA GLN A 48 -17.73 -35.89 -37.27
C GLN A 48 -17.72 -37.42 -37.25
N ALA A 49 -17.43 -38.04 -36.11
CA ALA A 49 -17.47 -39.50 -35.98
C ALA A 49 -18.88 -40.05 -36.26
N SER A 50 -19.91 -39.33 -35.78
CA SER A 50 -21.31 -39.70 -36.06
C SER A 50 -21.65 -39.55 -37.55
N ALA A 51 -21.25 -38.43 -38.19
CA ALA A 51 -21.47 -38.21 -39.62
C ALA A 51 -20.78 -39.28 -40.49
N GLN A 52 -19.52 -39.62 -40.19
CA GLN A 52 -18.77 -40.67 -40.89
C GLN A 52 -19.43 -42.04 -40.78
N LEU A 53 -19.97 -42.39 -39.60
CA LEU A 53 -20.66 -43.67 -39.42
C LEU A 53 -21.94 -43.79 -40.28
N PHE A 54 -22.69 -42.69 -40.44
CA PHE A 54 -23.84 -42.64 -41.34
C PHE A 54 -23.44 -42.76 -42.81
N GLU A 55 -22.33 -42.15 -43.20
CA GLU A 55 -21.78 -42.24 -44.56
C GLU A 55 -21.26 -43.65 -44.89
N GLU A 56 -20.52 -44.27 -43.97
CA GLU A 56 -19.88 -45.58 -44.20
C GLU A 56 -20.84 -46.77 -44.03
N LYS A 57 -21.83 -46.65 -43.14
CA LYS A 57 -22.77 -47.75 -42.84
C LYS A 57 -24.20 -47.22 -42.70
N PRO A 58 -24.86 -46.83 -43.80
CA PRO A 58 -26.17 -46.18 -43.78
C PRO A 58 -27.27 -47.00 -43.08
N VAL A 59 -27.22 -48.34 -43.15
CA VAL A 59 -28.18 -49.22 -42.45
C VAL A 59 -28.01 -49.18 -40.92
N LEU A 60 -26.77 -49.14 -40.43
CA LEU A 60 -26.45 -49.01 -39.00
C LEU A 60 -26.66 -47.58 -38.49
N GLY A 61 -26.33 -46.58 -39.33
CA GLY A 61 -26.64 -45.17 -39.06
C GLY A 61 -28.15 -44.96 -38.92
N GLY A 62 -28.96 -45.45 -39.86
CA GLY A 62 -30.42 -45.38 -39.78
C GLY A 62 -31.01 -46.10 -38.56
N GLN A 63 -30.34 -47.14 -38.04
CA GLN A 63 -30.70 -47.83 -36.80
C GLN A 63 -30.22 -47.10 -35.54
N MET A 64 -29.14 -46.31 -35.64
CA MET A 64 -28.73 -45.40 -34.57
C MET A 64 -29.73 -44.26 -34.47
N VAL A 65 -30.57 -44.35 -33.44
CA VAL A 65 -31.65 -43.46 -33.03
C VAL A 65 -31.55 -42.08 -33.71
N SER A 66 -32.38 -41.84 -34.73
CA SER A 66 -32.49 -40.56 -35.45
C SER A 66 -32.62 -39.35 -34.53
N SER A 67 -33.15 -39.55 -33.32
CA SER A 67 -33.17 -38.53 -32.25
C SER A 67 -31.79 -38.07 -31.82
N ARG A 68 -30.77 -38.95 -31.76
CA ARG A 68 -29.40 -38.60 -31.38
C ARG A 68 -28.71 -37.75 -32.46
N HIS A 69 -28.94 -38.07 -33.74
CA HIS A 69 -28.45 -37.28 -34.87
C HIS A 69 -29.08 -35.88 -34.88
N ASN A 70 -30.40 -35.81 -34.71
CA ASN A 70 -31.11 -34.53 -34.59
C ASN A 70 -30.64 -33.72 -33.37
N ASN A 71 -30.41 -34.36 -32.22
CA ASN A 71 -29.87 -33.70 -31.03
C ASN A 71 -28.47 -33.10 -31.27
N LEU A 72 -27.61 -33.78 -32.03
CA LEU A 72 -26.30 -33.24 -32.41
C LEU A 72 -26.43 -32.01 -33.30
N ILE A 73 -27.32 -32.04 -34.30
CA ILE A 73 -27.61 -30.88 -35.16
C ILE A 73 -28.17 -29.71 -34.34
N THR A 74 -29.09 -29.97 -33.41
CA THR A 74 -29.64 -28.94 -32.52
C THR A 74 -28.55 -28.32 -31.64
N ALA A 75 -27.74 -29.15 -30.97
CA ALA A 75 -26.64 -28.68 -30.14
C ALA A 75 -25.60 -27.89 -30.94
N GLY A 76 -25.24 -28.36 -32.14
CA GLY A 76 -24.34 -27.64 -33.04
C GLY A 76 -24.92 -26.29 -33.47
N THR A 77 -26.21 -26.24 -33.80
CA THR A 77 -26.88 -24.99 -34.21
C THR A 77 -26.90 -23.98 -33.06
N GLN A 78 -27.13 -24.44 -31.83
CA GLN A 78 -27.03 -23.59 -30.63
C GLN A 78 -25.59 -23.10 -30.40
N LEU A 79 -24.60 -23.97 -30.58
CA LEU A 79 -23.19 -23.63 -30.44
C LEU A 79 -22.74 -22.62 -31.50
N ASP A 80 -23.07 -22.83 -32.77
CA ASP A 80 -22.79 -21.90 -33.86
C ASP A 80 -23.46 -20.54 -33.62
N THR A 81 -24.72 -20.53 -33.18
CA THR A 81 -25.43 -19.30 -32.81
C THR A 81 -24.72 -18.57 -31.65
N ALA A 82 -24.28 -19.31 -30.63
CA ALA A 82 -23.56 -18.73 -29.49
C ALA A 82 -22.21 -18.14 -29.92
N LEU A 83 -21.45 -18.84 -30.77
CA LEU A 83 -20.16 -18.38 -31.30
C LEU A 83 -20.30 -17.16 -32.20
N ARG A 84 -21.33 -17.10 -33.06
CA ARG A 84 -21.64 -15.92 -33.88
C ARG A 84 -22.06 -14.70 -33.06
N ASN A 85 -22.59 -14.90 -31.86
CA ASN A 85 -22.96 -13.83 -30.95
C ASN A 85 -21.78 -13.32 -30.10
N LEU A 86 -20.60 -13.95 -30.17
CA LEU A 86 -19.38 -13.38 -29.60
C LEU A 86 -18.92 -12.23 -30.50
N GLY A 87 -19.21 -11.00 -30.09
CA GLY A 87 -18.88 -9.81 -30.87
C GLY A 87 -18.69 -8.57 -30.00
N LYS A 88 -18.62 -7.41 -30.67
CA LYS A 88 -18.30 -6.13 -30.04
C LYS A 88 -19.08 -5.82 -28.77
N PRO A 89 -20.40 -6.09 -28.65
CA PRO A 89 -21.14 -5.82 -27.41
C PRO A 89 -20.62 -6.60 -26.20
N LEU A 90 -20.19 -7.86 -26.38
CA LEU A 90 -19.63 -8.67 -25.30
C LEU A 90 -18.29 -8.09 -24.84
N PHE A 91 -17.38 -7.80 -25.78
CA PHE A 91 -16.06 -7.25 -25.45
C PHE A 91 -16.16 -5.83 -24.88
N ALA A 92 -17.12 -5.02 -25.33
CA ALA A 92 -17.43 -3.74 -24.71
C ALA A 92 -17.94 -3.92 -23.27
N GLY A 93 -18.78 -4.92 -23.01
CA GLY A 93 -19.24 -5.26 -21.66
C GLY A 93 -18.10 -5.74 -20.75
N LEU A 94 -17.20 -6.58 -21.26
CA LEU A 94 -16.01 -7.04 -20.54
C LEU A 94 -15.02 -5.90 -20.28
N HIS A 95 -14.86 -4.98 -21.23
CA HIS A 95 -14.05 -3.76 -21.07
C HIS A 95 -14.60 -2.89 -19.94
N ALA A 96 -15.90 -2.57 -20.00
CA ALA A 96 -16.57 -1.78 -18.97
C ALA A 96 -16.52 -2.47 -17.60
N ARG A 97 -16.68 -3.80 -17.55
CA ARG A 97 -16.55 -4.59 -16.32
C ARG A 97 -15.15 -4.52 -15.75
N TYR A 98 -14.12 -4.62 -16.58
CA TYR A 98 -12.72 -4.53 -16.17
C TYR A 98 -12.38 -3.13 -15.66
N GLN A 99 -12.73 -2.08 -16.41
CA GLN A 99 -12.53 -0.68 -16.00
C GLN A 99 -13.25 -0.35 -14.68
N GLY A 100 -14.51 -0.77 -14.53
CA GLY A 100 -15.25 -0.62 -13.28
C GLY A 100 -14.62 -1.40 -12.13
N GLY A 101 -14.05 -2.58 -12.43
CA GLY A 101 -13.30 -3.36 -11.47
C GLY A 101 -12.02 -2.65 -10.99
N TRP A 102 -11.27 -2.05 -11.90
CA TRP A 102 -10.09 -1.25 -11.56
C TRP A 102 -10.46 0.01 -10.76
N ALA A 103 -11.53 0.71 -11.14
CA ALA A 103 -12.00 1.87 -10.40
C ALA A 103 -12.32 1.54 -8.94
N TRP A 104 -12.96 0.39 -8.69
CA TRP A 104 -13.21 -0.08 -7.32
C TRP A 104 -11.92 -0.47 -6.58
N MET A 105 -10.98 -1.12 -7.27
CA MET A 105 -9.66 -1.44 -6.70
C MET A 105 -8.92 -0.17 -6.25
N LYS A 106 -8.90 0.87 -7.09
CA LYS A 106 -8.31 2.17 -6.78
C LYS A 106 -8.89 2.77 -5.50
N VAL A 107 -10.21 2.76 -5.35
CA VAL A 107 -10.90 3.25 -4.13
C VAL A 107 -10.46 2.46 -2.90
N LEU A 108 -10.35 1.13 -2.99
CA LEU A 108 -9.90 0.30 -1.87
C LEU A 108 -8.46 0.58 -1.45
N ILE A 109 -7.57 0.85 -2.42
CA ILE A 109 -6.17 1.21 -2.15
C ILE A 109 -6.09 2.62 -1.53
N GLU A 110 -6.83 3.59 -2.05
CA GLU A 110 -6.90 4.96 -1.51
C GLU A 110 -7.43 4.94 -0.06
N GLN A 111 -8.46 4.13 0.21
CA GLN A 111 -8.97 3.94 1.56
C GLN A 111 -7.92 3.30 2.47
N ALA A 112 -7.19 2.28 1.97
CA ALA A 112 -6.12 1.65 2.74
C ALA A 112 -4.99 2.62 3.09
N GLU A 113 -4.63 3.54 2.19
CA GLU A 113 -3.66 4.60 2.46
C GLU A 113 -4.18 5.58 3.52
N SER A 114 -5.45 5.97 3.42
CA SER A 114 -6.10 6.82 4.42
C SER A 114 -6.08 6.17 5.80
N ASP A 115 -6.50 4.90 5.89
CA ASP A 115 -6.49 4.13 7.14
C ASP A 115 -5.08 3.99 7.70
N TRP A 116 -4.09 3.80 6.82
CA TRP A 116 -2.68 3.70 7.20
C TRP A 116 -2.17 4.98 7.87
N ARG A 117 -2.44 6.14 7.26
CA ARG A 117 -2.02 7.46 7.77
C ARG A 117 -2.72 7.85 9.05
N HIS A 118 -3.99 7.48 9.20
CA HIS A 118 -4.78 7.81 10.39
C HIS A 118 -4.65 6.79 11.53
N SER A 119 -3.88 5.71 11.33
CA SER A 119 -3.63 4.72 12.38
C SER A 119 -2.83 5.34 13.54
N PRO A 120 -3.37 5.36 14.78
CA PRO A 120 -2.65 5.90 15.94
C PRO A 120 -1.35 5.15 16.23
N ALA A 121 -1.27 3.88 15.86
CA ALA A 121 -0.09 3.05 16.09
C ALA A 121 1.12 3.43 15.21
N ARG A 122 0.91 4.22 14.15
CA ARG A 122 1.96 4.64 13.21
C ARG A 122 2.54 6.01 13.52
N GLY A 123 1.85 6.82 14.30
CA GLY A 123 2.31 8.17 14.64
C GLY A 123 2.39 9.13 13.45
N LEU A 124 1.74 8.83 12.32
CA LEU A 124 1.77 9.67 11.11
C LEU A 124 0.84 10.89 11.20
N HIS A 125 0.66 11.48 12.38
CA HIS A 125 -0.35 12.51 12.70
C HIS A 125 -0.35 13.74 11.76
N GLY A 126 -1.02 13.60 10.61
CA GLY A 126 -0.99 14.58 9.52
C GLY A 126 0.36 14.66 8.80
N ILE A 127 1.13 13.57 8.81
CA ILE A 127 2.37 13.39 8.05
C ILE A 127 1.98 12.69 6.75
N ASP A 128 2.34 13.33 5.64
CA ASP A 128 2.30 12.74 4.31
C ASP A 128 3.32 11.60 4.20
N LEU A 129 2.80 10.39 3.94
CA LEU A 129 3.58 9.18 3.70
C LEU A 129 4.58 9.34 2.54
N TRP A 130 4.22 10.12 1.52
CA TRP A 130 5.02 10.39 0.32
C TRP A 130 5.83 11.68 0.43
N GLY A 131 5.64 12.45 1.52
CA GLY A 131 6.37 13.66 1.79
C GLY A 131 7.81 13.42 2.28
N GLY A 132 8.65 14.45 2.15
CA GLY A 132 10.01 14.44 2.70
C GLY A 132 10.04 14.71 4.21
N PRO A 133 11.23 14.69 4.84
CA PRO A 133 11.40 14.94 6.28
C PRO A 133 11.16 16.41 6.68
N ASP A 134 11.05 17.32 5.71
CA ASP A 134 10.85 18.76 5.94
C ASP A 134 9.37 19.17 5.91
N GLN A 135 8.46 18.20 5.84
CA GLN A 135 7.03 18.44 5.93
C GLN A 135 6.61 18.82 7.34
N GLU A 136 5.55 19.59 7.45
CA GLU A 136 5.05 20.03 8.75
C GLU A 136 3.89 19.13 9.21
N PRO A 137 4.01 18.39 10.33
CA PRO A 137 2.93 17.56 10.82
C PRO A 137 1.67 18.38 11.09
N ALA A 138 0.49 17.92 10.67
CA ALA A 138 -0.75 18.66 10.95
C ALA A 138 -1.05 18.74 12.46
N ALA A 139 -0.67 17.72 13.24
CA ALA A 139 -0.81 17.69 14.68
C ALA A 139 0.51 17.30 15.36
N HIS A 140 0.83 17.98 16.46
CA HIS A 140 1.99 17.70 17.31
C HIS A 140 1.77 18.31 18.70
N TYR A 141 2.44 17.79 19.73
CA TYR A 141 2.40 18.32 21.10
C TYR A 141 2.64 19.84 21.17
N LEU A 142 3.66 20.34 20.46
CA LEU A 142 4.03 21.76 20.36
C LEU A 142 3.08 22.64 19.53
N LYS A 143 2.06 22.09 18.86
CA LYS A 143 1.16 22.87 18.00
C LYS A 143 -0.16 23.27 18.67
N LEU A 144 -0.41 22.83 19.89
CA LEU A 144 -1.72 22.95 20.52
C LEU A 144 -1.65 23.55 21.93
N GLY A 145 -1.92 24.85 22.03
CA GLY A 145 -2.12 25.54 23.29
C GLY A 145 -0.89 25.61 24.18
N GLU A 146 -1.10 26.04 25.41
CA GLU A 146 -0.04 26.22 26.41
C GLU A 146 0.61 24.89 26.79
N LYS A 147 1.94 24.90 26.87
CA LYS A 147 2.78 23.78 27.30
C LYS A 147 3.52 24.13 28.59
N PRO A 148 3.59 23.20 29.55
CA PRO A 148 4.41 23.37 30.74
C PRO A 148 5.89 23.50 30.37
N ILE A 149 6.56 24.41 31.03
CA ILE A 149 8.02 24.57 31.02
C ILE A 149 8.52 23.93 32.30
N VAL A 150 9.40 22.93 32.21
CA VAL A 150 10.06 22.33 33.38
C VAL A 150 11.46 22.92 33.59
N PRO A 151 12.06 22.87 34.79
CA PRO A 151 13.46 23.25 34.95
C PRO A 151 14.38 22.39 34.07
N CYS A 152 15.34 23.01 33.37
CA CYS A 152 16.27 22.26 32.51
C CYS A 152 17.18 21.29 33.28
N GLY A 153 17.43 21.53 34.57
CA GLY A 153 18.14 20.61 35.47
C GLY A 153 17.31 19.40 35.93
N GLY A 154 16.03 19.32 35.54
CA GLY A 154 15.08 18.32 36.01
C GLY A 154 14.33 18.76 37.28
N GLY A 155 13.25 18.03 37.60
CA GLY A 155 12.41 18.30 38.76
C GLY A 155 11.24 19.25 38.48
N GLN A 156 10.73 19.87 39.53
CA GLN A 156 9.65 20.85 39.50
C GLN A 156 10.17 22.23 39.89
N TRP A 157 9.45 23.29 39.53
CA TRP A 157 9.73 24.62 40.07
C TRP A 157 9.46 24.62 41.58
N GLY A 158 10.17 25.50 42.30
CA GLY A 158 9.87 25.72 43.71
C GLY A 158 8.50 26.37 43.89
N ASP A 159 7.97 26.28 45.11
CA ASP A 159 6.86 27.14 45.55
C ASP A 159 7.43 28.51 45.90
N TYR A 160 7.57 29.38 44.91
CA TYR A 160 8.12 30.72 45.14
C TYR A 160 7.04 31.77 45.43
N ASN A 161 5.76 31.42 45.25
CA ASN A 161 4.62 32.28 45.54
C ASN A 161 4.06 32.06 46.97
N GLY A 162 4.41 30.95 47.62
CA GLY A 162 4.05 30.59 48.99
C GLY A 162 2.66 29.95 49.15
N ASP A 163 2.08 29.39 48.09
CA ASP A 163 0.74 28.78 48.10
C ASP A 163 0.73 27.29 48.50
N GLY A 164 1.90 26.71 48.76
CA GLY A 164 2.09 25.32 49.13
C GLY A 164 2.19 24.36 47.96
N ALA A 165 2.25 24.85 46.71
CA ALA A 165 2.40 24.04 45.50
C ALA A 165 3.57 24.52 44.62
N PRO A 166 4.20 23.61 43.83
CA PRO A 166 5.18 24.00 42.82
C PRO A 166 4.60 25.04 41.84
N ASP A 167 5.37 26.09 41.55
CA ASP A 167 4.96 27.09 40.57
C ASP A 167 4.78 26.48 39.16
N TYR A 168 3.75 26.94 38.45
CA TYR A 168 3.48 26.54 37.06
C TYR A 168 3.94 27.65 36.09
N LEU A 169 4.82 27.27 35.15
CA LEU A 169 5.21 28.12 34.04
C LEU A 169 4.73 27.44 32.76
N GLY A 170 3.94 28.14 31.96
CA GLY A 170 3.56 27.67 30.64
C GLY A 170 3.75 28.71 29.55
N VAL A 171 3.96 28.22 28.34
CA VAL A 171 4.06 29.05 27.12
C VAL A 171 3.30 28.39 26.00
N ASP A 172 2.74 29.17 25.08
CA ASP A 172 2.14 28.65 23.86
C ASP A 172 3.19 28.65 22.73
N PRO A 173 3.86 27.51 22.45
CA PRO A 173 4.83 27.41 21.37
C PRO A 173 4.17 27.39 19.99
N ALA A 174 2.85 27.30 19.86
CA ALA A 174 2.19 27.20 18.55
C ALA A 174 2.49 28.41 17.65
N ARG A 175 2.92 29.54 18.22
CA ARG A 175 3.28 30.77 17.51
C ARG A 175 4.75 30.86 17.12
N TRP A 176 5.59 29.91 17.54
CA TRP A 176 7.01 29.90 17.22
C TRP A 176 7.26 29.40 15.81
N ASN A 177 8.38 29.81 15.21
CA ASN A 177 8.78 29.24 13.92
C ASN A 177 9.33 27.82 14.10
N HIS A 178 8.52 26.83 13.70
CA HIS A 178 8.85 25.41 13.76
C HIS A 178 9.60 24.86 12.54
N ASP A 179 9.94 25.68 11.54
CA ASP A 179 10.55 25.22 10.28
C ASP A 179 11.79 24.34 10.52
N VAL A 180 12.66 24.78 11.42
CA VAL A 180 13.90 24.07 11.78
C VAL A 180 13.69 22.81 12.61
N LEU A 181 12.48 22.63 13.16
CA LEU A 181 12.12 21.51 14.02
C LEU A 181 11.36 20.42 13.30
N ARG A 182 10.87 20.64 12.07
CA ARG A 182 10.00 19.72 11.34
C ARG A 182 10.45 18.25 11.37
N PRO A 183 11.72 17.89 11.08
CA PRO A 183 12.15 16.50 11.15
C PRO A 183 12.09 15.90 12.56
N LEU A 184 12.34 16.71 13.60
CA LEU A 184 12.27 16.29 15.00
C LEU A 184 10.82 16.08 15.44
N LEU A 185 9.89 16.94 14.98
CA LEU A 185 8.45 16.78 15.26
C LEU A 185 7.90 15.49 14.64
N ILE A 186 8.34 15.15 13.43
CA ILE A 186 7.97 13.88 12.78
C ILE A 186 8.55 12.70 13.58
N ALA A 187 9.82 12.78 13.98
CA ALA A 187 10.48 11.73 14.76
C ALA A 187 9.78 11.47 16.12
N ASP A 188 9.39 12.53 16.83
CA ASP A 188 8.64 12.46 18.10
C ASP A 188 7.26 11.81 17.88
N ASN A 189 6.48 12.31 16.92
CA ASN A 189 5.17 11.75 16.58
C ASN A 189 5.24 10.24 16.24
N MET A 190 6.27 9.82 15.48
CA MET A 190 6.49 8.43 15.10
C MET A 190 7.25 7.61 16.17
N ASN A 191 7.60 8.23 17.30
CA ASN A 191 8.34 7.63 18.41
C ASN A 191 9.67 6.95 17.95
N VAL A 192 10.35 7.57 16.98
CA VAL A 192 11.63 7.07 16.45
C VAL A 192 12.69 7.18 17.52
N ASP A 193 13.42 6.10 17.79
CA ASP A 193 14.47 6.06 18.82
C ASP A 193 13.95 6.50 20.21
N HIS A 194 12.67 6.24 20.49
CA HIS A 194 11.96 6.70 21.69
C HIS A 194 12.03 8.22 21.90
N ALA A 195 12.06 8.98 20.80
CA ALA A 195 12.12 10.42 20.82
C ALA A 195 10.94 11.02 21.58
N THR A 196 11.24 12.05 22.38
CA THR A 196 10.24 12.90 23.04
C THR A 196 10.68 14.35 23.00
N ILE A 197 9.74 15.25 22.76
CA ILE A 197 9.98 16.70 22.82
C ILE A 197 9.25 17.30 24.02
N ASP A 198 9.99 18.04 24.83
CA ASP A 198 9.44 18.86 25.91
C ASP A 198 10.04 20.28 25.91
N LEU A 199 9.48 21.13 26.77
CA LEU A 199 9.99 22.48 26.99
C LEU A 199 10.68 22.56 28.33
N CYS A 200 11.92 23.06 28.35
CA CYS A 200 12.63 23.32 29.59
C CYS A 200 13.06 24.78 29.71
N GLY A 201 13.07 25.33 30.92
CA GLY A 201 13.39 26.72 31.20
C GLY A 201 14.63 26.88 32.06
N GLU A 202 15.38 27.95 31.82
CA GLU A 202 16.40 28.44 32.74
C GLU A 202 16.47 29.98 32.77
N GLY A 203 16.51 30.54 33.96
CA GLY A 203 16.83 31.95 34.20
C GLY A 203 18.33 32.19 34.30
N SER A 204 18.80 33.35 33.83
CA SER A 204 20.15 33.86 34.09
C SER A 204 20.17 35.37 34.25
N TRP A 205 20.94 35.88 35.21
CA TRP A 205 21.25 37.30 35.32
C TRP A 205 22.40 37.64 34.37
N GLN A 206 22.15 38.54 33.43
CA GLN A 206 23.14 39.00 32.47
C GLN A 206 23.45 40.47 32.67
N LEU A 207 24.74 40.81 32.63
CA LEU A 207 25.20 42.18 32.78
C LEU A 207 24.66 43.01 31.63
N TYR A 208 23.92 44.07 31.95
CA TYR A 208 23.37 44.99 30.98
C TYR A 208 24.17 46.29 30.91
N SER A 209 24.49 46.85 32.08
CA SER A 209 25.25 48.09 32.17
C SER A 209 26.18 48.08 33.37
N GLU A 210 27.27 48.83 33.24
CA GLU A 210 28.23 49.06 34.30
C GLU A 210 28.69 50.51 34.26
N VAL A 211 28.58 51.20 35.40
CA VAL A 211 28.91 52.63 35.51
C VAL A 211 29.80 52.84 36.73
N PHE A 212 30.94 53.50 36.54
CA PHE A 212 31.79 53.94 37.65
C PHE A 212 31.11 55.06 38.42
N THR A 213 30.98 54.93 39.73
CA THR A 213 30.20 55.88 40.54
C THR A 213 31.01 57.08 41.02
N GLY A 214 32.34 57.04 40.93
CA GLY A 214 33.24 58.07 41.49
C GLY A 214 33.39 58.02 43.01
N LEU A 215 32.69 57.11 43.70
CA LEU A 215 32.71 56.99 45.16
C LEU A 215 33.47 55.73 45.59
N GLY A 216 34.68 55.93 46.15
CA GLY A 216 35.41 54.87 46.86
C GLY A 216 35.73 53.61 46.04
N GLY A 217 35.92 53.72 44.72
CA GLY A 217 36.22 52.57 43.85
C GLY A 217 35.03 51.65 43.58
N LEU A 218 33.79 52.17 43.69
CA LEU A 218 32.57 51.40 43.44
C LEU A 218 32.08 51.52 41.98
N TYR A 219 31.55 50.42 41.48
CA TYR A 219 30.85 50.33 40.20
C TYR A 219 29.39 49.97 40.46
N ASN A 220 28.46 50.68 39.83
CA ASN A 220 27.07 50.28 39.76
C ASN A 220 26.89 49.35 38.56
N ARG A 221 26.60 48.09 38.82
CA ARG A 221 26.35 47.08 37.78
C ARG A 221 24.86 46.75 37.76
N THR A 222 24.24 46.94 36.61
CA THR A 222 22.84 46.57 36.38
C THR A 222 22.80 45.29 35.58
N TYR A 223 22.06 44.31 36.09
CA TYR A 223 21.81 43.04 35.44
C TYR A 223 20.34 42.96 35.04
N HIS A 224 20.06 42.38 33.88
CA HIS A 224 18.70 41.98 33.52
C HIS A 224 18.52 40.49 33.69
N LEU A 225 17.32 40.12 34.11
CA LEU A 225 16.89 38.74 34.04
C LEU A 225 16.71 38.36 32.57
N VAL A 226 17.33 37.26 32.18
CA VAL A 226 17.14 36.60 30.91
C VAL A 226 16.49 35.27 31.18
N SER A 227 15.24 35.13 30.75
CA SER A 227 14.50 33.87 30.86
C SER A 227 14.60 33.15 29.53
N THR A 228 15.16 31.95 29.53
CA THR A 228 15.37 31.15 28.32
C THR A 228 14.53 29.90 28.38
N VAL A 229 13.71 29.66 27.36
CA VAL A 229 12.96 28.42 27.15
C VAL A 229 13.58 27.66 26.01
N TYR A 230 13.93 26.41 26.23
CA TYR A 230 14.45 25.51 25.22
C TYR A 230 13.39 24.50 24.81
N VAL A 231 13.37 24.18 23.52
CA VAL A 231 12.83 22.90 23.07
C VAL A 231 13.91 21.86 23.27
N ARG A 232 13.63 20.89 24.13
CA ARG A 232 14.55 19.81 24.48
C ARG A 232 14.07 18.53 23.80
N TYR A 233 14.98 17.89 23.09
CA TYR A 233 14.75 16.64 22.38
C TYR A 233 15.49 15.52 23.10
N THR A 234 14.74 14.57 23.65
CA THR A 234 15.28 13.43 24.39
C THR A 234 15.10 12.16 23.58
N TYR A 235 16.14 11.36 23.43
CA TYR A 235 16.13 10.16 22.59
C TYR A 235 17.07 9.09 23.12
N TRP A 236 16.82 7.85 22.69
CA TRP A 236 17.70 6.73 22.94
C TRP A 236 18.80 6.67 21.87
N ASP A 237 20.04 6.95 22.25
CA ASP A 237 21.17 6.81 21.35
C ASP A 237 21.62 5.34 21.30
N THR A 238 21.35 4.67 20.19
CA THR A 238 21.72 3.27 19.96
C THR A 238 23.24 3.06 19.91
N ALA A 239 24.03 4.06 19.53
CA ALA A 239 25.48 3.94 19.44
C ALA A 239 26.14 3.91 20.83
N THR A 240 25.57 4.64 21.79
CA THR A 240 26.08 4.70 23.18
C THR A 240 25.22 3.93 24.17
N ASN A 241 24.09 3.36 23.72
CA ASN A 241 23.13 2.61 24.52
C ASN A 241 22.67 3.41 25.77
N ALA A 242 22.37 4.69 25.58
CA ALA A 242 22.03 5.61 26.65
C ALA A 242 21.03 6.69 26.20
N TRP A 243 20.26 7.21 27.16
CA TRP A 243 19.42 8.38 26.94
C TRP A 243 20.26 9.63 26.78
N LYS A 244 20.02 10.38 25.70
CA LYS A 244 20.61 11.69 25.44
C LYS A 244 19.54 12.74 25.34
N SER A 245 19.94 13.98 25.61
CA SER A 245 19.04 15.13 25.57
C SER A 245 19.76 16.33 24.95
N GLU A 246 19.15 16.92 23.94
CA GLU A 246 19.71 18.03 23.17
C GLU A 246 18.76 19.23 23.20
N ARG A 247 19.33 20.44 23.34
CA ARG A 247 18.58 21.69 23.24
C ARG A 247 18.57 22.14 21.78
N VAL A 248 17.47 21.86 21.08
CA VAL A 248 17.39 22.00 19.60
C VAL A 248 16.84 23.35 19.15
N PHE A 249 16.13 24.06 20.02
CA PHE A 249 15.60 25.40 19.77
C PHE A 249 15.60 26.19 21.06
N THR A 250 15.79 27.49 20.94
CA THR A 250 15.86 28.43 22.06
C THR A 250 14.94 29.60 21.80
N HIS A 251 14.03 29.85 22.73
CA HIS A 251 13.17 31.01 22.79
C HIS A 251 13.59 31.86 24.00
N ARG A 252 14.09 33.06 23.76
CA ARG A 252 14.73 33.89 24.80
C ARG A 252 13.98 35.18 25.05
N PHE A 253 13.64 35.44 26.31
CA PHE A 253 13.04 36.67 26.79
C PHE A 253 14.11 37.48 27.53
N THR A 254 14.37 38.70 27.06
CA THR A 254 15.35 39.59 27.69
C THR A 254 14.62 40.73 28.39
N GLY A 255 14.75 40.81 29.71
CA GLY A 255 14.04 41.76 30.55
C GLY A 255 13.04 41.08 31.49
N GLY A 256 12.32 41.87 32.29
CA GLY A 256 11.31 41.38 33.23
C GLY A 256 11.67 41.58 34.70
N GLU A 257 12.96 41.76 35.00
CA GLU A 257 13.46 42.27 36.27
C GLU A 257 14.84 42.89 36.06
N SER A 258 15.18 43.90 36.84
CA SER A 258 16.51 44.52 36.82
C SER A 258 17.11 44.50 38.21
N LEU A 259 18.35 44.02 38.32
CA LEU A 259 19.09 43.94 39.56
C LEU A 259 20.26 44.94 39.49
N GLY A 260 20.17 46.02 40.27
CA GLY A 260 21.28 46.96 40.46
C GLY A 260 22.09 46.60 41.70
N VAL A 261 23.42 46.46 41.56
CA VAL A 261 24.31 46.16 42.68
C VAL A 261 25.57 47.02 42.61
N PHE A 262 25.98 47.55 43.76
CA PHE A 262 27.27 48.21 43.91
C PHE A 262 28.35 47.17 44.20
N VAL A 263 29.38 47.12 43.34
CA VAL A 263 30.49 46.18 43.45
C VAL A 263 31.79 46.97 43.55
N ARG A 264 32.69 46.58 44.47
CA ARG A 264 34.02 47.20 44.58
C ARG A 264 34.88 46.78 43.40
N GLU A 265 35.80 47.63 42.99
CA GLU A 265 36.72 47.38 41.88
C GLU A 265 37.43 46.02 41.98
N GLN A 266 37.90 45.65 43.17
CA GLN A 266 38.56 44.37 43.45
C GLN A 266 37.68 43.13 43.23
N ASP A 267 36.36 43.24 43.41
CA ASP A 267 35.39 42.14 43.31
C ASP A 267 34.72 42.08 41.93
N ARG A 268 34.96 43.07 41.06
CA ARG A 268 34.34 43.16 39.74
C ARG A 268 34.57 41.91 38.87
N PRO A 269 35.78 41.32 38.79
CA PRO A 269 36.01 40.15 37.93
C PRO A 269 35.30 38.88 38.41
N THR A 270 34.98 38.79 39.70
CA THR A 270 34.49 37.56 40.34
C THR A 270 33.02 37.64 40.76
N TYR A 271 32.44 38.85 40.81
CA TYR A 271 31.04 39.02 41.16
C TYR A 271 30.12 38.43 40.09
N ASN A 272 29.36 37.40 40.48
CA ASN A 272 28.32 36.78 39.66
C ASN A 272 27.00 36.73 40.44
N PRO A 273 25.98 37.51 40.05
CA PRO A 273 24.70 37.52 40.75
C PRO A 273 23.93 36.20 40.64
N ASN A 274 24.25 35.32 39.69
CA ASN A 274 23.61 34.00 39.58
C ASN A 274 23.89 33.11 40.80
N ASN A 275 24.96 33.36 41.55
CA ASN A 275 25.31 32.60 42.76
C ASN A 275 24.66 33.17 44.03
N THR A 276 24.26 34.43 44.02
CA THR A 276 23.73 35.15 45.20
C THR A 276 22.23 35.44 45.10
N ARG A 277 21.70 35.46 43.87
CA ARG A 277 20.28 35.63 43.55
C ARG A 277 19.87 34.53 42.60
N ASN A 278 19.11 33.55 43.10
CA ASN A 278 18.64 32.43 42.30
C ASN A 278 17.81 32.94 41.10
N PRO A 279 18.33 32.86 39.86
CA PRO A 279 17.61 33.39 38.71
C PRO A 279 16.37 32.56 38.35
N GLN A 280 16.31 31.29 38.77
CA GLN A 280 15.17 30.40 38.53
C GLN A 280 13.94 30.84 39.31
N GLU A 281 14.15 31.23 40.58
CA GLU A 281 13.11 31.83 41.43
C GLU A 281 12.51 33.09 40.78
N TRP A 282 13.37 33.98 40.29
CA TRP A 282 12.93 35.24 39.69
C TRP A 282 12.22 35.04 38.35
N MET A 283 12.68 34.08 37.55
CA MET A 283 11.97 33.66 36.33
C MET A 283 10.55 33.18 36.66
N ALA A 284 10.40 32.29 37.64
CA ALA A 284 9.10 31.77 38.07
C ALA A 284 8.16 32.88 38.56
N LYS A 285 8.63 33.70 39.52
CA LYS A 285 7.84 34.82 40.07
C LYS A 285 7.39 35.83 39.04
N ARG A 286 8.17 36.04 37.97
CA ARG A 286 7.90 37.05 36.93
C ARG A 286 7.30 36.46 35.67
N TRP A 287 7.08 35.15 35.61
CA TRP A 287 6.75 34.47 34.36
C TRP A 287 5.51 35.04 33.67
N GLY A 288 4.43 35.32 34.41
CA GLY A 288 3.21 35.91 33.84
C GLY A 288 3.44 37.28 33.17
N HIS A 289 4.40 38.08 33.67
CA HIS A 289 4.79 39.32 33.01
C HIS A 289 5.71 39.04 31.80
N VAL A 290 6.69 38.14 31.95
CA VAL A 290 7.69 37.79 30.93
C VAL A 290 7.04 37.21 29.68
N SER A 291 6.17 36.21 29.83
CA SER A 291 5.57 35.47 28.72
C SER A 291 4.61 36.30 27.88
N GLN A 292 4.05 37.38 28.43
CA GLN A 292 3.02 38.20 27.78
C GLN A 292 3.53 39.53 27.22
N ASN A 293 4.52 40.16 27.89
CA ASN A 293 4.81 41.58 27.67
C ASN A 293 6.24 41.87 27.16
N ILE A 294 7.07 40.84 26.99
CA ILE A 294 8.48 41.01 26.63
C ILE A 294 8.74 40.49 25.23
N ALA A 295 9.43 41.29 24.41
CA ALA A 295 9.91 40.87 23.11
C ALA A 295 10.86 39.68 23.25
N SER A 296 10.57 38.61 22.52
CA SER A 296 11.37 37.41 22.49
C SER A 296 12.16 37.28 21.19
N PHE A 297 13.23 36.49 21.23
CA PHE A 297 14.03 36.15 20.07
C PHE A 297 14.24 34.64 19.99
N ASP A 298 14.22 34.13 18.77
CA ASP A 298 14.39 32.71 18.46
C ASP A 298 15.80 32.42 17.97
N TYR A 299 16.37 31.31 18.42
CA TYR A 299 17.61 30.76 17.88
C TYR A 299 17.54 29.23 17.77
N ALA A 300 17.97 28.72 16.63
CA ALA A 300 18.01 27.29 16.36
C ALA A 300 19.39 26.72 16.75
N GLY A 301 19.44 25.81 17.74
CA GLY A 301 20.67 25.18 18.25
C GLY A 301 20.86 23.74 17.78
N ALA A 302 22.07 23.19 17.92
CA ALA A 302 22.38 21.80 17.55
C ALA A 302 22.21 21.48 16.04
N ASN A 303 22.73 22.34 15.16
CA ASN A 303 22.58 22.21 13.70
C ASN A 303 22.97 20.82 13.16
N ASP A 304 24.12 20.28 13.58
CA ASP A 304 24.60 18.97 13.13
C ASP A 304 23.68 17.82 13.57
N PHE A 305 23.16 17.91 14.80
CA PHE A 305 22.17 16.96 15.31
C PHE A 305 20.87 17.00 14.50
N ARG A 306 20.33 18.20 14.22
CA ARG A 306 19.13 18.34 13.39
C ARG A 306 19.33 17.78 11.98
N ALA A 307 20.51 17.98 11.39
CA ALA A 307 20.86 17.42 10.09
C ALA A 307 20.94 15.89 10.11
N ALA A 308 21.48 15.31 11.19
CA ALA A 308 21.53 13.87 11.39
C ALA A 308 20.12 13.26 11.53
N VAL A 309 19.24 13.86 12.34
CA VAL A 309 17.85 13.42 12.48
C VAL A 309 17.10 13.54 11.15
N ARG A 310 17.29 14.64 10.40
CA ARG A 310 16.69 14.80 9.08
C ARG A 310 17.06 13.66 8.13
N THR A 311 18.35 13.29 8.08
CA THR A 311 18.82 12.16 7.27
C THR A 311 18.19 10.85 7.73
N ARG A 312 18.17 10.60 9.05
CA ARG A 312 17.53 9.42 9.65
C ARG A 312 16.05 9.31 9.28
N MET A 313 15.34 10.43 9.27
CA MET A 313 13.91 10.46 8.94
C MET A 313 13.62 10.14 7.47
N VAL A 314 14.55 10.38 6.54
CA VAL A 314 14.40 9.91 5.15
C VAL A 314 14.24 8.39 5.11
N ASP A 315 15.10 7.67 5.83
CA ASP A 315 15.07 6.21 5.85
C ASP A 315 13.82 5.68 6.57
N VAL A 316 13.43 6.32 7.68
CA VAL A 316 12.21 5.95 8.42
C VAL A 316 10.96 6.14 7.56
N LEU A 317 10.84 7.25 6.83
CA LEU A 317 9.69 7.50 5.95
C LEU A 317 9.67 6.53 4.76
N LYS A 318 10.82 6.25 4.14
CA LYS A 318 10.93 5.20 3.10
C LYS A 318 10.51 3.83 3.63
N GLU A 319 10.89 3.49 4.86
CA GLU A 319 10.47 2.24 5.48
C GLU A 319 8.96 2.20 5.72
N GLN A 320 8.32 3.31 6.11
CA GLN A 320 6.85 3.37 6.17
C GLN A 320 6.20 3.16 4.80
N GLN A 321 6.76 3.72 3.73
CA GLN A 321 6.26 3.52 2.36
C GLN A 321 6.36 2.04 1.96
N ARG A 322 7.48 1.38 2.24
CA ARG A 322 7.68 -0.05 2.00
C ARG A 322 6.69 -0.91 2.78
N GLN A 323 6.47 -0.59 4.05
CA GLN A 323 5.50 -1.29 4.88
C GLN A 323 4.07 -1.11 4.38
N PHE A 324 3.71 0.10 3.92
CA PHE A 324 2.42 0.33 3.28
C PHE A 324 2.27 -0.53 2.03
N TYR A 325 3.26 -0.54 1.12
CA TYR A 325 3.24 -1.37 -0.08
C TYR A 325 3.10 -2.87 0.25
N GLY A 326 3.88 -3.36 1.21
CA GLY A 326 3.79 -4.74 1.68
C GLY A 326 2.43 -5.07 2.30
N SER A 327 1.79 -4.10 2.96
CA SER A 327 0.45 -4.29 3.52
C SER A 327 -0.62 -4.48 2.43
N ILE A 328 -0.54 -3.72 1.33
CA ILE A 328 -1.47 -3.86 0.20
C ILE A 328 -1.30 -5.22 -0.46
N ALA A 329 -0.06 -5.63 -0.76
CA ALA A 329 0.23 -6.94 -1.35
C ALA A 329 -0.26 -8.07 -0.45
N THR A 330 0.00 -8.00 0.85
CA THR A 330 -0.48 -8.99 1.83
C THR A 330 -2.01 -9.08 1.84
N ARG A 331 -2.70 -7.93 1.84
CA ARG A 331 -4.17 -7.88 1.83
C ARG A 331 -4.77 -8.42 0.53
N MET A 332 -4.09 -8.29 -0.60
CA MET A 332 -4.52 -8.91 -1.87
C MET A 332 -4.40 -10.45 -1.85
N GLY A 333 -3.47 -11.01 -1.08
CA GLY A 333 -3.38 -12.46 -0.82
C GLY A 333 -4.31 -12.97 0.29
N GLN A 334 -4.78 -12.08 1.17
CA GLN A 334 -5.53 -12.47 2.37
C GLN A 334 -6.98 -12.86 2.07
N ALA A 335 -7.36 -14.08 2.43
CA ALA A 335 -8.73 -14.56 2.26
C ALA A 335 -9.73 -13.72 3.06
N GLY A 336 -10.77 -13.23 2.39
CA GLY A 336 -11.85 -12.43 3.00
C GLY A 336 -11.59 -10.92 3.00
N ASP A 337 -10.41 -10.44 2.61
CA ASP A 337 -10.17 -9.00 2.44
C ASP A 337 -10.86 -8.48 1.16
N ALA A 338 -11.37 -7.25 1.22
CA ALA A 338 -12.00 -6.59 0.08
C ALA A 338 -11.04 -6.41 -1.10
N LEU A 339 -9.75 -6.12 -0.84
CA LEU A 339 -8.71 -6.03 -1.86
C LEU A 339 -8.53 -7.37 -2.58
N GLN A 340 -8.47 -8.47 -1.84
CA GLN A 340 -8.35 -9.82 -2.41
C GLN A 340 -9.57 -10.19 -3.28
N VAL A 341 -10.78 -9.93 -2.79
CA VAL A 341 -12.01 -10.21 -3.55
C VAL A 341 -12.01 -9.43 -4.86
N GLN A 342 -11.60 -8.16 -4.81
CA GLN A 342 -11.57 -7.31 -5.99
C GLN A 342 -10.45 -7.71 -6.96
N ALA A 343 -9.27 -8.09 -6.45
CA ALA A 343 -8.15 -8.59 -7.25
C ALA A 343 -8.58 -9.81 -8.07
N LYS A 344 -9.22 -10.78 -7.41
CA LYS A 344 -9.75 -11.99 -8.06
C LYS A 344 -10.81 -11.70 -9.12
N ARG A 345 -11.66 -10.68 -8.91
CA ARG A 345 -12.66 -10.26 -9.91
C ARG A 345 -12.00 -9.67 -11.16
N MET A 346 -10.97 -8.86 -10.99
CA MET A 346 -10.19 -8.32 -12.12
C MET A 346 -9.50 -9.46 -12.88
N THR A 347 -8.82 -10.35 -12.16
CA THR A 347 -8.19 -11.54 -12.74
C THR A 347 -9.21 -12.40 -13.50
N GLY A 348 -10.38 -12.68 -12.92
CA GLY A 348 -11.44 -13.42 -13.62
C GLY A 348 -11.94 -12.73 -14.88
N THR A 349 -12.03 -11.39 -14.87
CA THR A 349 -12.42 -10.63 -16.08
C THR A 349 -11.35 -10.72 -17.16
N ARG A 350 -10.06 -10.65 -16.82
CA ARG A 350 -8.94 -10.88 -17.75
C ARG A 350 -8.99 -12.28 -18.36
N LEU A 351 -9.20 -13.32 -17.55
CA LEU A 351 -9.32 -14.69 -18.04
C LEU A 351 -10.51 -14.87 -19.00
N LEU A 352 -11.62 -14.17 -18.76
CA LEU A 352 -12.75 -14.15 -19.69
C LEU A 352 -12.38 -13.47 -21.02
N TRP A 353 -11.65 -12.36 -21.00
CA TRP A 353 -11.12 -11.74 -22.23
C TRP A 353 -10.32 -12.73 -23.07
N GLN A 354 -9.34 -13.39 -22.45
CA GLN A 354 -8.50 -14.40 -23.11
C GLN A 354 -9.33 -15.56 -23.65
N SER A 355 -10.27 -16.08 -22.86
CA SER A 355 -11.12 -17.20 -23.25
C SER A 355 -12.05 -16.86 -24.43
N TYR A 356 -12.70 -15.69 -24.40
CA TYR A 356 -13.59 -15.27 -25.47
C TYR A 356 -12.83 -14.86 -26.73
N ALA A 357 -11.65 -14.25 -26.61
CA ALA A 357 -10.79 -13.98 -27.76
C ALA A 357 -10.34 -15.29 -28.42
N ALA A 358 -9.93 -16.30 -27.64
CA ALA A 358 -9.56 -17.61 -28.17
C ALA A 358 -10.69 -18.33 -28.91
N LEU A 359 -11.95 -18.10 -28.52
CA LEU A 359 -13.12 -18.67 -29.18
C LEU A 359 -13.56 -17.86 -30.41
N ALA A 360 -13.54 -16.53 -30.32
CA ALA A 360 -14.08 -15.64 -31.34
C ALA A 360 -13.08 -15.31 -32.47
N LEU A 361 -11.79 -15.26 -32.14
CA LEU A 361 -10.71 -14.72 -32.97
C LEU A 361 -9.53 -15.70 -33.15
N PRO A 362 -9.74 -17.00 -33.41
CA PRO A 362 -8.66 -17.97 -33.45
C PRO A 362 -7.58 -17.69 -34.52
N LEU A 363 -7.99 -17.35 -35.74
CA LEU A 363 -7.06 -17.11 -36.84
C LEU A 363 -6.37 -15.77 -36.64
N SER A 364 -7.12 -14.77 -36.17
CA SER A 364 -6.57 -13.49 -35.75
C SER A 364 -5.48 -13.68 -34.68
N LEU A 365 -5.68 -14.52 -33.66
CA LEU A 365 -4.66 -14.79 -32.64
C LEU A 365 -3.41 -15.49 -33.17
N ASP A 366 -3.55 -16.32 -34.19
CA ASP A 366 -2.43 -17.02 -34.84
C ASP A 366 -1.58 -16.07 -35.71
N HIS A 367 -2.18 -15.00 -36.27
CA HIS A 367 -1.53 -14.12 -37.26
C HIS A 367 -1.27 -12.70 -36.76
N ASP A 368 -1.87 -12.28 -35.64
CA ASP A 368 -1.71 -10.96 -35.03
C ASP A 368 -0.91 -11.06 -33.71
N GLU A 369 0.41 -10.83 -33.82
CA GLU A 369 1.28 -10.79 -32.65
C GLU A 369 0.95 -9.65 -31.68
N HIS A 370 0.38 -8.54 -32.18
CA HIS A 370 0.00 -7.41 -31.34
C HIS A 370 -1.18 -7.77 -30.44
N LEU A 371 -2.23 -8.37 -31.00
CA LEU A 371 -3.37 -8.88 -30.23
C LEU A 371 -2.92 -9.94 -29.21
N ARG A 372 -2.04 -10.86 -29.62
CA ARG A 372 -1.47 -11.89 -28.73
C ARG A 372 -0.66 -11.27 -27.58
N GLY A 373 0.14 -10.24 -27.86
CA GLY A 373 0.89 -9.49 -26.85
C GLY A 373 -0.01 -8.78 -25.84
N LEU A 374 -1.13 -8.21 -26.27
CA LEU A 374 -2.12 -7.55 -25.41
C LEU A 374 -2.97 -8.52 -24.56
N LEU A 375 -2.99 -9.82 -24.91
CA LEU A 375 -3.71 -10.85 -24.15
C LEU A 375 -2.80 -11.67 -23.25
N TYR A 376 -1.59 -12.00 -23.70
CA TYR A 376 -0.71 -12.98 -23.06
C TYR A 376 0.73 -12.49 -22.84
N GLY A 377 1.12 -11.35 -23.40
CA GLY A 377 2.48 -10.82 -23.30
C GLY A 377 2.68 -9.85 -22.13
N GLU A 378 3.82 -9.15 -22.13
CA GLU A 378 4.19 -8.16 -21.10
C GLU A 378 3.25 -6.94 -21.06
N ASP A 379 2.63 -6.63 -22.20
CA ASP A 379 1.65 -5.57 -22.37
C ASP A 379 0.21 -6.04 -22.10
N ALA A 380 0.05 -7.28 -21.63
CA ALA A 380 -1.25 -7.79 -21.29
C ALA A 380 -1.95 -6.94 -20.25
N VAL A 381 -3.28 -6.94 -20.32
CA VAL A 381 -4.13 -6.38 -19.27
C VAL A 381 -3.74 -7.01 -17.94
N LEU A 382 -3.43 -6.16 -16.95
CA LEU A 382 -2.93 -6.61 -15.65
C LEU A 382 -3.99 -7.46 -14.92
N SER A 383 -3.56 -8.56 -14.30
CA SER A 383 -4.40 -9.25 -13.31
C SER A 383 -4.39 -8.48 -11.98
N GLY A 384 -5.34 -8.80 -11.10
CA GLY A 384 -5.28 -8.30 -9.73
C GLY A 384 -4.40 -9.16 -8.81
N HIS A 385 -4.26 -10.44 -9.14
CA HIS A 385 -3.48 -11.45 -8.42
C HIS A 385 -3.16 -12.62 -9.36
N ASP A 386 -2.06 -13.29 -9.08
CA ASP A 386 -1.55 -14.49 -9.72
C ASP A 386 -2.63 -15.52 -10.05
N THR A 387 -2.57 -15.99 -11.28
CA THR A 387 -3.22 -17.21 -11.72
C THR A 387 -2.20 -18.33 -11.84
N PRO A 388 -2.64 -19.60 -11.91
CA PRO A 388 -1.76 -20.72 -12.27
C PRO A 388 -1.04 -20.54 -13.63
N GLN A 389 -1.50 -19.61 -14.48
CA GLN A 389 -0.89 -19.26 -15.77
C GLN A 389 0.21 -18.19 -15.62
N ASP A 390 0.22 -17.46 -14.51
CA ASP A 390 1.20 -16.43 -14.18
C ASP A 390 2.40 -17.00 -13.40
N VAL A 391 2.33 -18.27 -12.98
CA VAL A 391 3.42 -18.97 -12.25
C VAL A 391 4.53 -19.37 -13.22
N GLU A 392 5.35 -18.41 -13.62
CA GLU A 392 6.67 -18.67 -14.22
C GLU A 392 7.76 -18.78 -13.14
N VAL A 393 8.89 -19.42 -13.49
CA VAL A 393 10.06 -19.61 -12.60
C VAL A 393 10.74 -18.27 -12.24
N THR A 394 10.32 -17.18 -12.86
CA THR A 394 10.72 -15.79 -12.60
C THR A 394 9.48 -14.96 -12.31
N PRO A 395 9.46 -14.12 -11.26
CA PRO A 395 8.33 -13.24 -10.97
C PRO A 395 8.16 -12.26 -12.14
N VAL A 396 7.13 -12.48 -12.95
CA VAL A 396 6.74 -11.55 -14.00
C VAL A 396 5.84 -10.51 -13.35
N LEU A 397 6.21 -9.24 -13.46
CA LEU A 397 5.42 -8.12 -12.94
C LEU A 397 4.16 -7.90 -13.83
N ASN A 398 3.23 -8.85 -13.80
CA ASN A 398 2.04 -8.90 -14.66
C ASN A 398 0.73 -8.66 -13.90
N ASP A 399 0.80 -8.48 -12.59
CA ASP A 399 -0.35 -8.23 -11.74
C ASP A 399 -0.13 -7.05 -10.77
N VAL A 400 -1.22 -6.57 -10.21
CA VAL A 400 -1.18 -5.45 -9.26
C VAL A 400 -0.50 -5.85 -7.95
N MET A 401 -0.74 -7.06 -7.44
CA MET A 401 -0.16 -7.52 -6.18
C MET A 401 1.37 -7.54 -6.22
N ASP A 402 1.96 -8.04 -7.29
CA ASP A 402 3.39 -8.17 -7.52
C ASP A 402 4.06 -6.80 -7.65
N MET A 403 3.41 -5.83 -8.26
CA MET A 403 3.89 -4.45 -8.27
C MET A 403 4.02 -3.90 -6.84
N TYR A 404 2.98 -4.08 -6.02
CA TYR A 404 3.02 -3.66 -4.62
C TYR A 404 4.05 -4.48 -3.81
N ALA A 405 4.18 -5.77 -4.07
CA ALA A 405 5.18 -6.63 -3.43
C ALA A 405 6.61 -6.20 -3.78
N LEU A 406 6.89 -5.87 -5.05
CA LEU A 406 8.17 -5.35 -5.51
C LEU A 406 8.57 -4.09 -4.75
N PHE A 407 7.68 -3.09 -4.69
CA PHE A 407 7.99 -1.82 -4.02
C PHE A 407 8.05 -1.94 -2.50
N SER A 408 7.49 -3.01 -1.91
CA SER A 408 7.73 -3.34 -0.51
C SER A 408 9.17 -3.78 -0.25
N ALA A 409 9.80 -4.47 -1.21
CA ALA A 409 11.17 -4.96 -1.08
C ALA A 409 12.23 -3.92 -1.48
N THR A 410 11.90 -2.99 -2.39
CA THR A 410 12.83 -1.99 -2.92
C THR A 410 13.35 -1.01 -1.86
N ALA A 411 14.68 -0.85 -1.77
CA ALA A 411 15.32 0.03 -0.78
C ALA A 411 15.06 1.54 -1.01
N SER A 412 14.68 1.92 -2.22
CA SER A 412 14.28 3.29 -2.56
C SER A 412 12.98 3.26 -3.35
N PRO A 413 11.83 3.18 -2.66
CA PRO A 413 10.53 3.31 -3.32
C PRO A 413 10.38 4.67 -4.03
N PRO A 414 9.44 4.79 -4.99
CA PRO A 414 9.11 6.05 -5.64
C PRO A 414 8.69 7.12 -4.62
N ALA A 415 8.94 8.39 -4.95
CA ALA A 415 8.60 9.53 -4.10
C ALA A 415 7.09 9.85 -4.06
N HIS A 416 6.27 9.05 -4.74
CA HIS A 416 4.82 9.18 -4.82
C HIS A 416 4.18 7.79 -4.77
N ASN A 417 2.87 7.73 -4.54
CA ASN A 417 2.12 6.48 -4.58
C ASN A 417 2.10 5.91 -6.01
N ILE A 418 2.59 4.68 -6.21
CA ILE A 418 2.57 3.97 -7.50
C ILE A 418 1.18 3.83 -8.11
N LEU A 419 0.11 3.99 -7.34
CA LEU A 419 -1.27 4.03 -7.84
C LEU A 419 -1.45 5.08 -8.94
N ALA A 420 -0.74 6.21 -8.86
CA ALA A 420 -0.77 7.26 -9.88
C ALA A 420 -0.20 6.79 -11.23
N ASP A 421 0.80 5.91 -11.22
CA ASP A 421 1.42 5.34 -12.42
C ASP A 421 0.66 4.10 -12.91
N LEU A 422 0.17 3.28 -11.98
CA LEU A 422 -0.60 2.08 -12.28
C LEU A 422 -1.94 2.41 -12.93
N HIS A 423 -2.60 3.51 -12.53
CA HIS A 423 -3.89 3.88 -13.10
C HIS A 423 -3.88 4.05 -14.63
N PRO A 424 -3.04 4.91 -15.22
CA PRO A 424 -2.95 5.04 -16.67
C PRO A 424 -2.39 3.77 -17.34
N ALA A 425 -1.50 3.01 -16.69
CA ALA A 425 -1.01 1.75 -17.23
C ALA A 425 -2.13 0.71 -17.40
N VAL A 426 -2.96 0.52 -16.36
CA VAL A 426 -4.08 -0.42 -16.36
C VAL A 426 -5.15 -0.03 -17.38
N THR A 427 -5.56 1.23 -17.40
CA THR A 427 -6.65 1.69 -18.28
C THR A 427 -6.20 1.70 -19.74
N SER A 428 -5.00 2.19 -20.04
CA SER A 428 -4.51 2.23 -21.42
C SER A 428 -4.31 0.84 -22.02
N ARG A 429 -3.84 -0.15 -21.24
CA ARG A 429 -3.74 -1.54 -21.70
C ARG A 429 -5.11 -2.13 -22.04
N ALA A 430 -6.11 -1.89 -21.19
CA ALA A 430 -7.49 -2.34 -21.44
C ALA A 430 -8.10 -1.67 -22.68
N ASP A 431 -7.86 -0.37 -22.88
CA ASP A 431 -8.34 0.38 -24.04
C ASP A 431 -7.67 -0.09 -25.34
N ARG A 432 -6.35 -0.34 -25.32
CA ARG A 432 -5.63 -0.91 -26.45
C ARG A 432 -6.13 -2.31 -26.81
N LEU A 433 -6.33 -3.18 -25.82
CA LEU A 433 -6.89 -4.51 -26.05
C LEU A 433 -8.29 -4.45 -26.66
N LYS A 434 -9.15 -3.56 -26.15
CA LYS A 434 -10.48 -3.35 -26.74
C LYS A 434 -10.39 -2.89 -28.19
N ALA A 435 -9.55 -1.92 -28.48
CA ALA A 435 -9.37 -1.40 -29.83
C ALA A 435 -8.85 -2.48 -30.80
N ALA A 436 -7.88 -3.30 -30.37
CA ALA A 436 -7.37 -4.41 -31.16
C ALA A 436 -8.45 -5.46 -31.46
N ILE A 437 -9.21 -5.88 -30.45
CA ILE A 437 -10.32 -6.83 -30.64
C ILE A 437 -11.41 -6.26 -31.55
N ASP A 438 -11.80 -4.99 -31.36
CA ASP A 438 -12.81 -4.35 -32.21
C ASP A 438 -12.36 -4.28 -33.68
N ALA A 439 -11.07 -4.00 -33.91
CA ALA A 439 -10.49 -3.99 -35.26
C ALA A 439 -10.48 -5.38 -35.90
N SER A 440 -10.13 -6.43 -35.15
CA SER A 440 -10.22 -7.81 -35.64
C SER A 440 -11.65 -8.19 -36.00
N LEU A 441 -12.63 -7.82 -35.16
CA LEU A 441 -14.04 -8.10 -35.43
C LEU A 441 -14.60 -7.32 -36.63
N ASP A 442 -14.12 -6.08 -36.87
CA ASP A 442 -14.46 -5.33 -38.08
C ASP A 442 -13.91 -5.99 -39.34
N ALA A 443 -12.65 -6.42 -39.30
CA ALA A 443 -12.01 -7.12 -40.42
C ALA A 443 -12.76 -8.43 -40.77
N GLN A 444 -13.28 -9.16 -39.78
CA GLN A 444 -14.12 -10.33 -40.00
C GLN A 444 -15.46 -10.00 -40.67
N ALA A 445 -16.10 -8.91 -40.23
CA ALA A 445 -17.36 -8.46 -40.84
C ALA A 445 -17.17 -8.10 -42.32
N GLU A 446 -16.02 -7.51 -42.68
CA GLU A 446 -15.65 -7.23 -44.08
C GLU A 446 -15.29 -8.50 -44.87
N ALA A 447 -14.62 -9.47 -44.24
CA ALA A 447 -14.16 -10.71 -44.87
C ALA A 447 -15.27 -11.76 -45.11
N GLY A 448 -16.53 -11.48 -44.74
CA GLY A 448 -17.67 -12.32 -45.06
C GLY A 448 -18.24 -13.14 -43.90
N GLY A 449 -17.82 -12.88 -42.65
CA GLY A 449 -18.45 -13.44 -41.46
C GLY A 449 -17.49 -13.73 -40.30
N PRO A 450 -18.02 -14.13 -39.12
CA PRO A 450 -17.21 -14.37 -37.93
C PRO A 450 -16.28 -15.58 -38.10
N GLU A 451 -15.00 -15.46 -37.71
CA GLU A 451 -14.07 -16.61 -37.68
C GLU A 451 -14.60 -17.73 -36.77
N ALA A 452 -15.32 -17.35 -35.71
CA ALA A 452 -15.90 -18.26 -34.74
C ALA A 452 -16.86 -19.30 -35.38
N SER A 453 -17.54 -18.98 -36.48
CA SER A 453 -18.45 -19.95 -37.13
C SER A 453 -17.70 -21.06 -37.86
N ALA A 454 -16.48 -20.81 -38.33
CA ALA A 454 -15.67 -21.77 -39.07
C ALA A 454 -15.41 -23.07 -38.27
N TRP A 455 -15.44 -23.00 -36.94
CA TRP A 455 -15.29 -24.15 -36.05
C TRP A 455 -16.40 -25.19 -36.26
N VAL A 456 -17.64 -24.76 -36.36
CA VAL A 456 -18.80 -25.66 -36.23
C VAL A 456 -19.48 -25.85 -37.59
N GLU A 457 -19.41 -24.86 -38.47
CA GLU A 457 -20.20 -24.75 -39.70
C GLU A 457 -19.97 -25.92 -40.68
N SER A 458 -18.72 -26.33 -40.90
CA SER A 458 -18.39 -27.47 -41.78
C SER A 458 -18.95 -28.80 -41.25
N THR A 459 -18.84 -29.03 -39.94
CA THR A 459 -19.32 -30.25 -39.29
C THR A 459 -20.86 -30.26 -39.23
N LEU A 460 -21.49 -29.12 -38.96
CA LEU A 460 -22.93 -28.93 -39.04
C LEU A 460 -23.47 -29.21 -40.45
N LEU A 461 -22.81 -28.69 -41.47
CA LEU A 461 -23.20 -28.93 -42.86
C LEU A 461 -23.14 -30.42 -43.19
N ARG A 462 -22.04 -31.09 -42.81
CA ARG A 462 -21.89 -32.54 -43.03
C ARG A 462 -22.97 -33.35 -42.31
N LEU A 463 -23.27 -33.03 -41.06
CA LEU A 463 -24.37 -33.66 -40.32
C LEU A 463 -25.75 -33.46 -40.98
N ARG A 464 -26.01 -32.27 -41.52
CA ARG A 464 -27.27 -31.97 -42.23
C ARG A 464 -27.38 -32.74 -43.56
N LEU A 465 -26.26 -32.93 -44.26
CA LEU A 465 -26.20 -33.67 -45.51
C LEU A 465 -26.22 -35.20 -45.31
N SER A 466 -25.77 -35.68 -44.14
CA SER A 466 -25.76 -37.11 -43.80
C SER A 466 -27.12 -37.64 -43.30
N VAL A 467 -28.19 -36.82 -43.33
CA VAL A 467 -29.55 -37.24 -42.97
C VAL A 467 -30.08 -38.14 -44.08
N PRO A 468 -30.44 -39.42 -43.81
CA PRO A 468 -31.05 -40.27 -44.82
C PRO A 468 -32.43 -39.72 -45.23
N GLN A 469 -32.69 -39.65 -46.54
CA GLN A 469 -34.01 -39.34 -47.11
C GLN A 469 -35.00 -40.48 -46.89
#